data_AF-A0A357AGA2-F1
#
_entry.id   AF-A0A357AGA2-F1
#
_cell.length_a   1.000
_cell.length_b   1.000
_cell.length_c   1.000
_cell.angle_alpha   90.00
_cell.angle_beta   90.00
_cell.angle_gamma   90.00
#
_symmetry.space_group_name_H-M   'P 1'
#
loop_
_entity.id
_entity.type
_entity.pdbx_description
1 polymer ?
#
loop_
_entity_poly.entity_id
_entity_poly.type
_entity_poly.pdbx_seq_one_letter_code
_entity_poly.pdbx_strand_id
1 'polypeptide(L)'
;AATKQGVEELIRYTYEKLKELPEIVLFDPSTREIDLTPAEDEPPYTVRRENEYYIVEGPWVNKILGSVNFDDRESLQYFQR
;
A
#
# COMPACT_ATOMS: atom_id res chain seq x y z
N ALA A 1 -6.24 -1.23 39.97
CA ALA A 1 -5.57 -0.66 38.78
C ALA A 1 -4.08 -0.88 38.95
N ALA A 2 -3.46 -1.65 38.05
CA ALA A 2 -2.09 -2.11 38.13
C ALA A 2 -1.12 -0.93 38.17
N THR A 3 -0.18 -0.97 39.11
CA THR A 3 0.95 -0.05 39.23
C THR A 3 1.62 0.09 37.87
N LYS A 4 1.94 1.32 37.44
CA LYS A 4 2.63 1.65 36.18
C LYS A 4 4.06 1.07 36.09
N GLN A 5 4.40 0.06 36.90
CA GLN A 5 5.66 -0.65 36.89
C GLN A 5 5.85 -1.35 35.55
N GLY A 6 7.02 -1.18 34.94
CA GLY A 6 7.40 -1.84 33.69
C GLY A 6 7.04 -1.06 32.42
N VAL A 7 6.17 -0.06 32.50
CA VAL A 7 5.78 0.74 31.32
C VAL A 7 6.91 1.67 30.90
N GLU A 8 7.57 2.30 31.87
CA GLU A 8 8.70 3.21 31.59
C GLU A 8 9.91 2.43 31.06
N GLU A 9 10.17 1.24 31.60
CA GLU A 9 11.20 0.33 31.12
C GLU A 9 10.90 -0.17 29.71
N LEU A 10 9.64 -0.49 29.39
CA LEU A 10 9.22 -0.89 28.05
C LEU A 10 9.40 0.24 27.03
N ILE A 11 8.98 1.46 27.36
CA ILE A 11 9.15 2.63 26.49
C ILE A 11 10.64 2.89 26.25
N ARG A 12 11.46 2.85 27.31
CA ARG A 12 12.91 3.05 27.21
C ARG A 12 13.58 1.97 26.36
N TYR A 13 13.21 0.70 26.55
CA TYR A 13 13.74 -0.39 25.74
C TYR A 13 13.37 -0.24 24.26
N THR A 14 12.12 0.13 23.98
CA THR A 14 11.63 0.37 22.61
C THR A 14 12.40 1.52 21.96
N TYR A 15 12.63 2.60 22.71
CA TYR A 15 13.41 3.75 22.26
C TYR A 15 14.86 3.38 21.90
N GLU A 16 15.55 2.59 22.72
CA GLU A 16 16.90 2.11 22.39
C GLU A 16 16.89 1.23 21.13
N LYS A 17 15.88 0.38 20.94
CA LYS A 17 15.74 -0.43 19.73
C LYS A 17 15.47 0.38 18.46
N LEU A 18 14.71 1.48 18.58
CA LEU A 18 14.48 2.39 17.45
C LEU A 18 15.77 3.10 16.99
N LYS A 19 16.73 3.34 17.88
CA LYS A 19 18.04 3.91 17.52
C LYS A 19 18.94 2.94 16.74
N GLU A 20 18.73 1.64 16.89
CA GLU A 20 19.48 0.60 16.17
C GLU A 20 19.01 0.45 14.71
N LEU A 21 17.87 1.04 14.35
CA LEU A 21 17.35 0.98 13.00
C LEU A 21 18.25 1.75 12.03
N PRO A 22 18.45 1.25 10.80
CA PRO A 22 19.14 2.00 9.76
C PRO A 22 18.40 3.30 9.45
N GLU A 23 19.10 4.24 8.81
CA GLU A 23 18.47 5.48 8.36
C GLU A 23 17.21 5.20 7.55
N ILE A 24 16.13 5.89 7.90
CA ILE A 24 14.87 5.82 7.18
C ILE A 24 15.11 6.46 5.82
N VAL A 25 15.20 5.63 4.79
CA VAL A 25 15.23 6.09 3.40
C VAL A 25 13.80 6.56 3.07
N LEU A 26 13.54 7.86 3.27
CA LEU A 26 12.25 8.49 2.97
C LEU A 26 11.94 8.47 1.47
N PHE A 27 12.96 8.33 0.64
CA PHE A 27 12.88 8.29 -0.81
C PHE A 27 13.99 7.38 -1.35
N ASP A 28 13.60 6.23 -1.90
CA ASP A 28 14.52 5.35 -2.60
C ASP A 28 14.48 5.70 -4.10
N PRO A 29 15.53 6.29 -4.69
CA PRO A 29 15.54 6.62 -6.12
C PRO A 29 15.49 5.40 -7.04
N SER A 30 15.67 4.18 -6.51
CA SER A 30 15.43 2.92 -7.23
C SER A 30 13.97 2.50 -7.20
N THR A 31 13.17 3.06 -6.29
CA THR A 31 11.71 3.08 -6.43
C THR A 31 11.44 3.95 -7.65
N ARG A 32 11.30 3.30 -8.80
CA ARG A 32 10.75 3.95 -9.97
C ARG A 32 9.45 4.58 -9.50
N GLU A 33 9.37 5.90 -9.56
CA GLU A 33 8.07 6.55 -9.72
C GLU A 33 7.48 5.86 -10.95
N ILE A 34 6.56 4.93 -10.71
CA ILE A 34 5.79 4.35 -11.79
C ILE A 34 5.01 5.56 -12.28
N ASP A 35 5.47 6.14 -13.38
CA ASP A 35 4.73 7.18 -14.06
C ASP A 35 3.44 6.51 -14.54
N LEU A 36 2.42 6.62 -13.69
CA LEU A 36 1.09 6.09 -13.92
C LEU A 36 0.27 7.06 -14.77
N THR A 37 0.90 8.02 -15.46
CA THR A 37 0.22 8.77 -16.50
C THR A 37 -0.02 7.83 -17.68
N PRO A 38 -1.28 7.44 -17.97
CA PRO A 38 -1.57 6.74 -19.21
C PRO A 38 -1.18 7.66 -20.36
N ALA A 39 -0.64 7.11 -21.44
CA ALA A 39 -0.56 7.86 -22.70
C ALA A 39 -1.97 8.38 -23.02
N GLU A 40 -2.11 9.64 -23.46
CA GLU A 40 -3.42 10.29 -23.66
C GLU A 40 -4.36 9.49 -24.58
N ASP A 41 -3.80 8.63 -25.44
CA ASP A 41 -4.51 7.81 -26.41
C ASP A 41 -4.80 6.36 -25.95
N GLU A 42 -4.33 5.93 -24.77
CA GLU A 42 -4.56 4.55 -24.30
C GLU A 42 -5.88 4.46 -23.52
N PRO A 43 -6.79 3.53 -23.86
CA PRO A 43 -8.04 3.39 -23.13
C PRO A 43 -7.75 3.04 -21.66
N PRO A 44 -8.47 3.65 -20.70
CA PRO A 44 -8.18 3.52 -19.27
C PRO A 44 -8.27 2.06 -18.78
N TYR A 45 -9.10 1.26 -19.46
CA TYR A 45 -9.22 -0.18 -19.28
C TYR A 45 -9.82 -0.84 -20.53
N THR A 46 -9.64 -2.15 -20.64
CA THR A 46 -10.28 -3.03 -21.61
C THR A 46 -10.95 -4.18 -20.86
N VAL A 47 -12.03 -4.72 -21.44
CA VAL A 47 -12.75 -5.87 -20.89
C VAL A 47 -12.82 -6.94 -21.97
N ARG A 48 -12.35 -8.15 -21.67
CA ARG A 48 -12.57 -9.32 -22.53
C ARG A 48 -13.21 -10.47 -21.75
N ARG A 49 -13.98 -11.29 -22.45
CA ARG A 49 -14.60 -12.49 -21.89
C ARG A 49 -13.78 -13.71 -22.26
N GLU A 50 -13.36 -14.47 -21.26
CA GLU A 50 -12.74 -15.78 -21.42
C GLU A 50 -13.57 -16.83 -20.67
N ASN A 51 -14.26 -17.69 -21.43
CA ASN A 51 -15.20 -18.68 -20.89
C ASN A 51 -16.29 -18.03 -20.00
N GLU A 52 -16.31 -18.38 -18.72
CA GLU A 52 -17.21 -17.89 -17.67
C GLU A 52 -16.63 -16.66 -16.93
N TYR A 53 -15.42 -16.21 -17.28
CA TYR A 53 -14.72 -15.11 -16.61
C TYR A 53 -14.68 -13.84 -17.46
N TYR A 54 -14.78 -12.70 -16.79
CA TYR A 54 -14.50 -11.39 -17.37
C TYR A 54 -13.12 -10.94 -16.89
N ILE A 55 -12.26 -10.61 -17.83
CA ILE A 55 -10.91 -10.13 -17.57
C ILE A 55 -10.89 -8.64 -17.88
N VAL A 56 -10.58 -7.84 -16.85
CA VAL A 56 -10.54 -6.38 -16.90
C VAL A 56 -9.09 -5.95 -16.69
N GLU A 57 -8.49 -5.29 -17.68
CA GLU A 57 -7.07 -4.95 -17.69
C GLU A 57 -6.87 -3.50 -18.16
N GLY A 58 -5.94 -2.76 -17.55
CA GLY A 58 -5.52 -1.47 -18.08
C GLY A 58 -4.81 -0.58 -17.07
N PRO A 59 -4.26 0.57 -17.53
CA PRO A 59 -3.45 1.47 -16.71
C PRO A 59 -4.18 1.96 -15.45
N TRP A 60 -5.48 2.27 -15.57
CA TRP A 60 -6.29 2.74 -14.45
C TRP A 60 -6.59 1.64 -13.43
N VAL A 61 -6.80 0.41 -13.90
CA VAL A 61 -7.00 -0.77 -13.03
C VAL A 61 -5.76 -1.01 -12.18
N ASN A 62 -4.57 -0.95 -12.79
CA ASN A 62 -3.30 -1.12 -12.09
C ASN A 62 -3.09 -0.05 -11.01
N LYS A 63 -3.45 1.21 -11.30
CA LYS A 63 -3.36 2.31 -10.35
C LYS A 63 -4.25 2.09 -9.11
N ILE A 64 -5.49 1.64 -9.31
CA ILE A 64 -6.40 1.36 -8.19
C ILE A 64 -5.87 0.21 -7.34
N LEU A 65 -5.51 -0.91 -7.98
CA LEU A 65 -5.00 -2.09 -7.28
C LEU A 65 -3.72 -1.77 -6.49
N GLY A 66 -2.84 -0.90 -7.01
CA GLY A 66 -1.65 -0.43 -6.29
C GLY A 66 -1.92 0.57 -5.17
N SER A 67 -3.10 1.21 -5.16
CA SER A 67 -3.50 2.20 -4.14
C SER A 67 -4.35 1.63 -3.01
N VAL A 68 -4.79 0.37 -3.11
CA VAL A 68 -5.65 -0.30 -2.14
C VAL A 68 -4.85 -1.37 -1.40
N ASN A 69 -4.87 -1.32 -0.07
CA ASN A 69 -4.36 -2.42 0.74
C ASN A 69 -5.48 -3.46 0.96
N PHE A 70 -5.41 -4.60 0.25
CA PHE A 70 -6.45 -5.64 0.32
C PHE A 70 -6.47 -6.41 1.66
N ASP A 71 -5.43 -6.29 2.48
CA ASP A 71 -5.40 -6.88 3.82
C ASP A 71 -6.09 -6.00 4.88
N ASP A 72 -6.44 -4.76 4.51
CA ASP A 72 -7.19 -3.84 5.36
C ASP A 72 -8.69 -3.81 5.01
N ARG A 73 -9.52 -4.11 6.01
CA ARG A 73 -10.98 -4.21 5.86
C ARG A 73 -11.64 -2.87 5.50
N GLU A 74 -11.07 -1.75 5.92
CA GLU A 74 -11.57 -0.42 5.55
C GLU A 74 -11.26 -0.09 4.09
N SER A 75 -10.03 -0.35 3.65
CA SER A 75 -9.58 -0.21 2.26
C SER A 75 -10.42 -1.05 1.27
N LEU A 76 -10.79 -2.28 1.64
CA LEU A 76 -11.68 -3.12 0.84
C LEU A 76 -13.09 -2.53 0.66
N GLN A 77 -13.64 -1.90 1.70
CA GLN A 77 -14.96 -1.27 1.61
C GLN A 77 -14.95 -0.06 0.66
N TYR A 78 -13.86 0.70 0.65
CA TYR A 78 -13.71 1.84 -0.26
C TYR A 78 -13.61 1.38 -1.73
N PHE A 79 -12.90 0.28 -1.98
CA PHE A 79 -12.79 -0.31 -3.33
C PHE A 79 -14.14 -0.82 -3.89
N GLN A 80 -15.06 -1.24 -3.03
CA GLN A 80 -16.37 -1.78 -3.44
C GLN A 80 -17.43 -0.71 -3.73
N ARG A 81 -17.18 0.56 -3.42
CA ARG A 81 -18.10 1.68 -3.68
C ARG A 81 -17.85 2.30 -5.06
#